data_AF-A0A920VGU3-F1
#
_entry.id   AF-A0A920VGU3-F1
#
_cell.length_a   1.000
_cell.length_b   1.000
_cell.length_c   1.000
_cell.angle_alpha   90.00
_cell.angle_beta   90.00
_cell.angle_gamma   90.00
#
_symmetry.space_group_name_H-M   'P 1'
#
loop_
_entity.id
_entity.type
_entity.pdbx_description
1 polymer ?
#
loop_
_entity_poly.entity_id
_entity_poly.type
_entity_poly.pdbx_seq_one_letter_code
_entity_poly.pdbx_strand_id
1 'polypeptide(L)'
;MLSANNVLSPAHGRPLVTPTQDMVIGAYYLTAEGEGLPGEGKIFRDLDDLKWAWETGVVHLHARIQYRSEEYPELIETPANGVAATWHSTTPGRVFFNAALPGHDIEPMVVGGHVAKEITFVNRQIGKSELGMIVDDLARGYPKKVVAESLDAMKDACFEFASRSGLTVSIDDVKTPPEKVAILDEHEKRAEKVEAPVPQGHHHRW
;
A
#
# COMPACT_ATOMS: atom_id res chain seq x y z
N MET A 1 16.68 27.19 1.39
CA MET A 1 15.55 26.85 0.50
C MET A 1 14.60 25.97 1.30
N LEU A 2 13.29 26.25 1.33
CA LEU A 2 12.32 25.39 2.03
C LEU A 2 12.18 24.05 1.30
N SER A 3 12.25 22.94 2.05
CA SER A 3 12.09 21.57 1.53
C SER A 3 10.72 21.32 0.88
N ALA A 4 9.67 21.97 1.40
CA ALA A 4 8.31 21.90 0.86
C ALA A 4 8.19 22.37 -0.61
N ASN A 5 9.18 23.10 -1.13
CA ASN A 5 9.18 23.51 -2.54
C ASN A 5 9.78 22.46 -3.48
N ASN A 6 10.44 21.43 -2.96
CA ASN A 6 11.24 20.48 -3.73
C ASN A 6 10.63 19.07 -3.71
N VAL A 7 9.31 18.98 -3.90
CA VAL A 7 8.57 17.71 -3.90
C VAL A 7 8.85 16.89 -5.16
N LEU A 8 9.03 17.55 -6.30
CA LEU A 8 9.30 16.92 -7.60
C LEU A 8 10.76 17.11 -8.04
N SER A 9 11.32 16.08 -8.68
CA SER A 9 12.65 16.13 -9.28
C SER A 9 12.67 17.08 -10.49
N PRO A 10 13.58 18.07 -10.54
CA PRO A 10 13.72 18.94 -11.71
C PRO A 10 14.14 18.19 -12.99
N ALA A 11 14.86 17.07 -12.85
CA ALA A 11 15.42 16.34 -13.99
C ALA A 11 14.40 15.45 -14.70
N HIS A 12 13.52 14.80 -13.94
CA HIS A 12 12.62 13.77 -14.46
C HIS A 12 11.17 13.93 -14.01
N GLY A 13 10.85 14.97 -13.23
CA GLY A 13 9.49 15.30 -12.80
C GLY A 13 8.87 14.35 -11.79
N ARG A 14 9.54 13.25 -11.40
CA ARG A 14 9.04 12.27 -10.42
C ARG A 14 9.19 12.78 -8.98
N PRO A 15 8.33 12.34 -8.03
CA PRO A 15 8.41 12.79 -6.65
C PRO A 15 9.70 12.32 -5.97
N LEU A 16 10.41 13.24 -5.33
CA LEU A 16 11.60 12.95 -4.52
C LEU A 16 11.24 12.43 -3.12
N VAL A 17 10.00 12.68 -2.70
CA VAL A 17 9.44 12.33 -1.38
C VAL A 17 8.69 10.99 -1.40
N THR A 18 8.99 10.13 -2.38
CA THR A 18 8.36 8.82 -2.47
C THR A 18 8.71 7.98 -1.23
N PRO A 19 7.72 7.46 -0.47
CA PRO A 19 7.97 6.65 0.72
C PRO A 19 8.79 5.40 0.43
N THR A 20 9.62 4.98 1.40
CA THR A 20 10.50 3.81 1.30
C THR A 20 10.43 2.93 2.54
N GLN A 21 10.90 1.69 2.41
CA GLN A 21 11.10 0.72 3.50
C GLN A 21 9.92 0.64 4.49
N ASP A 22 10.10 1.13 5.70
CA ASP A 22 9.17 0.97 6.81
C ASP A 22 7.84 1.67 6.56
N MET A 23 7.84 2.81 5.85
CA MET A 23 6.57 3.45 5.46
C MET A 23 5.76 2.56 4.52
N VAL A 24 6.42 1.82 3.62
CA VAL A 24 5.75 0.89 2.72
C VAL A 24 5.20 -0.30 3.51
N ILE A 25 5.95 -0.82 4.48
CA ILE A 25 5.51 -1.90 5.36
C ILE A 25 4.30 -1.45 6.18
N GLY A 26 4.35 -0.23 6.73
CA GLY A 26 3.27 0.38 7.48
C GLY A 26 2.00 0.54 6.66
N ALA A 27 2.09 1.11 5.46
CA ALA A 27 0.95 1.21 4.55
C ALA A 27 0.37 -0.16 4.17
N TYR A 28 1.23 -1.14 3.90
CA TYR A 28 0.83 -2.49 3.51
C TYR A 28 0.10 -3.23 4.64
N TYR A 29 0.61 -3.11 5.87
CA TYR A 29 -0.02 -3.66 7.07
C TYR A 29 -1.34 -2.94 7.36
N LEU A 30 -1.31 -1.60 7.43
CA LEU A 30 -2.48 -0.77 7.72
C LEU A 30 -3.66 -1.04 6.77
N THR A 31 -3.40 -1.25 5.49
CA THR A 31 -4.46 -1.44 4.48
C THR A 31 -4.82 -2.90 4.20
N ALA A 32 -4.25 -3.83 4.98
CA ALA A 32 -4.57 -5.24 4.88
C ALA A 32 -6.02 -5.55 5.29
N GLU A 33 -6.48 -6.72 4.86
CA GLU A 33 -7.83 -7.23 5.12
C GLU A 33 -7.73 -8.70 5.52
N GLY A 34 -8.54 -9.10 6.50
CA GLY A 34 -8.64 -10.49 6.94
C GLY A 34 -10.09 -10.92 7.13
N GLU A 35 -10.30 -12.23 7.21
CA GLU A 35 -11.62 -12.85 7.33
C GLU A 35 -11.85 -13.40 8.74
N GLY A 36 -13.09 -13.34 9.23
CA GLY A 36 -13.48 -13.89 10.53
C GLY A 36 -12.93 -13.09 11.72
N LEU A 37 -12.62 -11.81 11.51
CA LEU A 37 -11.98 -10.98 12.53
C LEU A 37 -13.02 -10.32 13.47
N PRO A 38 -12.63 -10.00 14.73
CA PRO A 38 -13.50 -9.30 15.65
C PRO A 38 -14.06 -8.00 15.07
N GLY A 39 -15.38 -7.83 15.16
CA GLY A 39 -16.07 -6.64 14.66
C GLY A 39 -16.36 -6.64 13.15
N GLU A 40 -16.17 -7.77 12.46
CA GLU A 40 -16.62 -7.93 11.07
C GLU A 40 -18.13 -7.65 10.91
N GLY A 41 -18.48 -6.94 9.84
CA GLY A 41 -19.84 -6.51 9.53
C GLY A 41 -20.34 -5.29 10.32
N LYS A 42 -19.55 -4.75 11.26
CA LYS A 42 -19.92 -3.53 11.98
C LYS A 42 -20.01 -2.33 11.03
N ILE A 43 -20.84 -1.37 11.41
CA ILE A 43 -21.11 -0.16 10.66
C ILE A 43 -20.63 1.03 11.48
N PHE A 44 -19.86 1.91 10.85
CA PHE A 44 -19.40 3.16 11.43
C PHE A 44 -19.74 4.30 10.48
N ARG A 45 -19.90 5.51 11.02
CA ARG A 45 -20.17 6.73 10.24
C ARG A 45 -19.11 7.81 10.43
N ASP A 46 -18.45 7.78 11.58
CA ASP A 46 -17.52 8.79 12.04
C ASP A 46 -16.17 8.16 12.34
N LEU A 47 -15.10 8.92 12.11
CA LEU A 47 -13.72 8.48 12.26
C LEU A 47 -13.35 8.28 13.73
N ASP A 48 -13.83 9.13 14.64
CA ASP A 48 -13.50 9.07 16.05
C ASP A 48 -14.18 7.89 16.73
N ASP A 49 -15.44 7.61 16.37
CA ASP A 49 -16.15 6.39 16.81
C ASP A 49 -15.42 5.11 16.36
N LEU A 50 -14.93 5.11 15.11
CA LEU A 50 -14.18 3.99 14.56
C LEU A 50 -12.82 3.81 15.26
N LYS A 51 -12.09 4.91 15.50
CA LYS A 51 -10.84 4.90 16.28
C LYS A 51 -11.06 4.36 17.68
N TRP A 52 -12.08 4.86 18.38
CA TRP A 52 -12.40 4.41 19.73
C TRP A 52 -12.77 2.92 19.78
N ALA A 53 -13.59 2.45 18.84
CA ALA A 53 -13.93 1.04 18.73
C ALA A 53 -12.71 0.15 18.44
N TRP A 54 -11.76 0.64 17.64
CA TRP A 54 -10.52 -0.09 17.37
C TRP A 54 -9.59 -0.10 18.59
N GLU A 55 -9.38 1.04 19.26
CA GLU A 55 -8.54 1.16 20.45
C GLU A 55 -9.04 0.32 21.63
N THR A 56 -10.37 0.22 21.78
CA THR A 56 -11.01 -0.61 22.81
C THR A 56 -11.09 -2.09 22.43
N GLY A 57 -10.66 -2.47 21.22
CA GLY A 57 -10.68 -3.85 20.73
C GLY A 57 -12.06 -4.37 20.30
N VAL A 58 -13.06 -3.48 20.14
CA VAL A 58 -14.40 -3.81 19.64
C VAL A 58 -14.36 -4.19 18.15
N VAL A 59 -13.42 -3.65 17.39
CA VAL A 59 -13.16 -4.00 15.98
C VAL A 59 -11.68 -4.16 15.72
N HIS A 60 -11.31 -5.19 14.96
CA HIS A 60 -9.93 -5.43 14.56
C HIS A 60 -9.55 -4.55 13.35
N LEU A 61 -8.30 -4.09 13.29
CA LEU A 61 -7.80 -3.17 12.25
C LEU A 61 -8.10 -3.63 10.80
N HIS A 62 -8.02 -4.94 10.57
CA HIS A 62 -8.21 -5.59 9.26
C HIS A 62 -9.61 -6.21 9.07
N ALA A 63 -10.54 -6.03 10.01
CA ALA A 63 -11.88 -6.59 9.88
C ALA A 63 -12.67 -5.89 8.77
N ARG A 64 -13.48 -6.64 8.02
CA ARG A 64 -14.40 -6.07 7.03
C ARG A 64 -15.52 -5.31 7.73
N ILE A 65 -15.64 -4.01 7.49
CA ILE A 65 -16.67 -3.12 8.04
C ILE A 65 -17.40 -2.38 6.92
N GLN A 66 -18.50 -1.73 7.25
CA GLN A 66 -19.07 -0.66 6.40
C GLN A 66 -18.77 0.68 7.03
N TYR A 67 -18.12 1.57 6.28
CA TYR A 67 -17.89 2.95 6.69
C TYR A 67 -18.81 3.86 5.88
N ARG A 68 -19.82 4.42 6.55
CA ARG A 68 -20.91 5.19 5.95
C ARG A 68 -20.74 6.68 6.23
N SER A 69 -19.67 7.26 5.71
CA SER A 69 -19.38 8.69 5.82
C SER A 69 -19.82 9.43 4.56
N GLU A 70 -20.32 10.65 4.74
CA GLU A 70 -20.59 11.59 3.63
C GLU A 70 -19.29 12.09 2.99
N GLU A 71 -18.18 12.01 3.72
CA GLU A 71 -16.84 12.39 3.23
C GLU A 71 -16.36 11.49 2.10
N TYR A 72 -16.77 10.21 2.07
CA TYR A 72 -16.31 9.23 1.07
C TYR A 72 -17.47 8.67 0.26
N PRO A 73 -18.00 9.44 -0.72
CA PRO A 73 -19.15 9.03 -1.51
C PRO A 73 -18.88 7.78 -2.36
N GLU A 74 -17.62 7.44 -2.66
CA GLU A 74 -17.22 6.25 -3.43
C GLU A 74 -17.49 4.95 -2.68
N LEU A 75 -17.72 5.00 -1.37
CA LEU A 75 -18.13 3.84 -0.60
C LEU A 75 -19.64 3.54 -0.77
N ILE A 76 -20.41 4.42 -1.38
CA ILE A 76 -21.82 4.18 -1.71
C ILE A 76 -21.86 3.38 -3.00
N GLU A 77 -22.36 2.15 -2.92
CA GLU A 77 -22.53 1.27 -4.07
C GLU A 77 -23.84 1.58 -4.80
N THR A 78 -24.95 1.72 -4.06
CA THR A 78 -26.24 2.15 -4.62
C THR A 78 -26.80 3.33 -3.83
N PRO A 79 -27.15 4.46 -4.51
CA PRO A 79 -27.73 5.61 -3.84
C PRO A 79 -29.16 5.32 -3.36
N ALA A 80 -29.58 6.04 -2.31
CA ALA A 80 -30.89 5.86 -1.70
C ALA A 80 -32.03 6.42 -2.58
N ASN A 81 -32.46 5.64 -3.57
CA ASN A 81 -33.54 6.00 -4.50
C ASN A 81 -34.85 5.28 -4.14
N GLY A 82 -35.35 5.49 -2.91
CA GLY A 82 -36.55 4.83 -2.38
C GLY A 82 -36.33 3.45 -1.76
N VAL A 83 -35.09 2.95 -1.81
CA VAL A 83 -34.57 1.78 -1.07
C VAL A 83 -33.34 2.23 -0.28
N ALA A 84 -33.03 1.58 0.84
CA ALA A 84 -31.84 1.91 1.63
C ALA A 84 -30.55 1.75 0.79
N ALA A 85 -29.65 2.73 0.87
CA ALA A 85 -28.37 2.70 0.15
C ALA A 85 -27.52 1.49 0.55
N THR A 86 -26.89 0.84 -0.43
CA THR A 86 -25.86 -0.18 -0.20
C THR A 86 -24.47 0.44 -0.23
N TRP A 87 -23.54 -0.19 0.50
CA TRP A 87 -22.21 0.34 0.73
C TRP A 87 -21.17 -0.75 0.48
N HIS A 88 -20.06 -0.37 -0.13
CA HIS A 88 -18.89 -1.23 -0.28
C HIS A 88 -18.27 -1.52 1.09
N SER A 89 -17.80 -2.74 1.27
CA SER A 89 -17.02 -3.11 2.46
C SER A 89 -15.62 -2.52 2.41
N THR A 90 -15.10 -2.10 3.56
CA THR A 90 -13.72 -1.64 3.74
C THR A 90 -13.14 -2.17 5.05
N THR A 91 -11.98 -1.67 5.50
CA THR A 91 -11.39 -2.01 6.79
C THR A 91 -11.11 -0.75 7.60
N PRO A 92 -11.08 -0.83 8.95
CA PRO A 92 -10.69 0.31 9.78
C PRO A 92 -9.37 0.93 9.36
N GLY A 93 -8.38 0.09 9.05
CA GLY A 93 -7.06 0.57 8.65
C GLY A 93 -7.05 1.31 7.31
N ARG A 94 -7.86 0.91 6.33
CA ARG A 94 -8.05 1.69 5.09
C ARG A 94 -8.70 3.04 5.37
N VAL A 95 -9.66 3.12 6.27
CA VAL A 95 -10.27 4.41 6.68
C VAL A 95 -9.21 5.31 7.31
N PHE A 96 -8.38 4.79 8.22
CA PHE A 96 -7.29 5.56 8.84
C PHE A 96 -6.24 6.04 7.82
N PHE A 97 -5.92 5.22 6.82
CA PHE A 97 -5.02 5.62 5.75
C PHE A 97 -5.61 6.77 4.91
N ASN A 98 -6.90 6.68 4.55
CA ASN A 98 -7.57 7.70 3.75
C ASN A 98 -7.74 9.02 4.52
N ALA A 99 -7.86 8.98 5.85
CA ALA A 99 -7.86 10.18 6.69
C ALA A 99 -6.52 10.96 6.66
N ALA A 100 -5.43 10.36 6.15
CA ALA A 100 -4.16 11.03 5.93
C ALA A 100 -4.02 11.65 4.52
N LEU A 101 -4.99 11.43 3.64
CA LEU A 101 -5.05 12.01 2.31
C LEU A 101 -5.86 13.32 2.33
N PRO A 102 -5.78 14.17 1.30
CA PRO A 102 -6.64 15.33 1.18
C PRO A 102 -8.11 14.91 1.26
N GLY A 103 -8.90 15.62 2.08
CA GLY A 103 -10.34 15.43 2.13
C GLY A 103 -11.00 15.77 0.80
N HIS A 104 -12.18 15.20 0.56
CA HIS A 104 -12.98 15.45 -0.65
C HIS A 104 -13.50 16.89 -0.76
N ASP A 105 -13.41 17.67 0.32
CA ASP A 105 -13.68 19.11 0.33
C ASP A 105 -12.56 19.94 -0.34
N ILE A 106 -11.39 19.35 -0.57
CA ILE A 106 -10.26 20.00 -1.21
C ILE A 106 -10.24 19.69 -2.71
N GLU A 107 -10.62 20.67 -3.51
CA GLU A 107 -10.58 20.53 -4.97
C GLU A 107 -9.13 20.42 -5.50
N PRO A 108 -8.86 19.48 -6.43
CA PRO A 108 -7.60 19.41 -7.13
C PRO A 108 -7.32 20.70 -7.93
N MET A 109 -6.05 21.06 -8.04
CA MET A 109 -5.64 22.24 -8.81
C MET A 109 -5.83 22.05 -10.31
N VAL A 110 -6.00 23.16 -11.02
CA VAL A 110 -5.98 23.16 -12.50
C VAL A 110 -4.53 23.20 -12.99
N VAL A 111 -4.10 22.17 -13.71
CA VAL A 111 -2.77 22.06 -14.32
C VAL A 111 -2.93 21.98 -15.83
N GLY A 112 -2.33 22.93 -16.57
CA GLY A 112 -2.36 22.93 -18.04
C GLY A 112 -3.78 22.99 -18.63
N GLY A 113 -4.69 23.72 -17.97
CA GLY A 113 -6.08 23.90 -18.41
C GLY A 113 -7.04 22.75 -18.06
N HIS A 114 -6.57 21.72 -17.33
CA HIS A 114 -7.38 20.60 -16.89
C HIS A 114 -7.32 20.48 -15.37
N VAL A 115 -8.43 20.09 -14.74
CA VAL A 115 -8.45 19.75 -13.31
C VAL A 115 -7.60 18.51 -13.12
N ALA A 116 -6.68 18.55 -12.16
CA ALA A 116 -5.86 17.40 -11.82
C ALA A 116 -6.72 16.24 -11.30
N LYS A 117 -6.16 15.03 -11.30
CA LYS A 117 -6.86 13.84 -10.83
C LYS A 117 -7.14 13.95 -9.34
N GLU A 118 -8.41 13.82 -8.97
CA GLU A 118 -8.85 13.72 -7.59
C GLU A 118 -8.40 12.39 -6.97
N ILE A 119 -7.89 12.46 -5.74
CA ILE A 119 -7.56 11.28 -4.95
C ILE A 119 -8.86 10.81 -4.30
N THR A 120 -9.37 9.69 -4.78
CA THR A 120 -10.56 9.03 -4.24
C THR A 120 -10.19 8.02 -3.15
N PHE A 121 -11.19 7.57 -2.39
CA PHE A 121 -11.01 6.58 -1.34
C PHE A 121 -10.28 5.31 -1.83
N VAL A 122 -9.12 5.04 -1.22
CA VAL A 122 -8.27 3.91 -1.57
C VAL A 122 -8.72 2.65 -0.83
N ASN A 123 -9.61 1.87 -1.45
CA ASN A 123 -10.14 0.64 -0.87
C ASN A 123 -9.40 -0.64 -1.31
N ARG A 124 -8.07 -0.64 -1.25
CA ARG A 124 -7.23 -1.80 -1.60
C ARG A 124 -5.98 -1.84 -0.74
N GLN A 125 -5.29 -2.97 -0.77
CA GLN A 125 -3.99 -3.09 -0.12
C GLN A 125 -2.94 -2.25 -0.86
N ILE A 126 -2.14 -1.50 -0.11
CA ILE A 126 -1.18 -0.53 -0.64
C ILE A 126 0.24 -1.07 -0.50
N GLY A 127 0.87 -1.36 -1.63
CA GLY A 127 2.30 -1.67 -1.71
C GLY A 127 3.12 -0.45 -2.12
N LYS A 128 4.39 -0.71 -2.44
CA LYS A 128 5.34 0.33 -2.87
C LYS A 128 4.87 1.06 -4.12
N SER A 129 4.29 0.32 -5.08
CA SER A 129 3.92 0.91 -6.37
C SER A 129 2.70 1.82 -6.22
N GLU A 130 1.69 1.37 -5.50
CA GLU A 130 0.45 2.11 -5.27
C GLU A 130 0.74 3.38 -4.46
N LEU A 131 1.56 3.27 -3.41
CA LEU A 131 1.96 4.40 -2.59
C LEU A 131 2.72 5.47 -3.40
N GLY A 132 3.60 5.03 -4.31
CA GLY A 132 4.28 5.93 -5.23
C GLY A 132 3.34 6.66 -6.20
N MET A 133 2.29 5.99 -6.68
CA MET A 133 1.27 6.62 -7.54
C MET A 133 0.45 7.65 -6.77
N ILE A 134 0.04 7.34 -5.54
CA ILE A 134 -0.73 8.26 -4.68
C ILE A 134 0.09 9.53 -4.41
N VAL A 135 1.37 9.39 -4.10
CA VAL A 135 2.27 10.53 -3.84
C VAL A 135 2.54 11.36 -5.09
N ASP A 136 2.61 10.73 -6.27
CA ASP A 136 2.72 11.47 -7.55
C ASP A 136 1.44 12.24 -7.88
N ASP A 137 0.27 11.61 -7.74
CA ASP A 137 -1.03 12.25 -7.93
C ASP A 137 -1.19 13.44 -6.96
N LEU A 138 -0.82 13.26 -5.68
CA LEU A 138 -0.83 14.31 -4.65
C LEU A 138 0.08 15.47 -5.02
N ALA A 139 1.35 15.18 -5.34
CA ALA A 139 2.36 16.20 -5.62
C ALA A 139 2.07 17.04 -6.87
N ARG A 140 1.38 16.46 -7.85
CA ARG A 140 0.98 17.16 -9.09
C ARG A 140 -0.36 17.86 -8.97
N GLY A 141 -1.27 17.29 -8.20
CA GLY A 141 -2.67 17.67 -8.20
C GLY A 141 -3.10 18.62 -7.11
N TYR A 142 -2.33 18.78 -6.02
CA TYR A 142 -2.79 19.54 -4.86
C TYR A 142 -1.85 20.70 -4.46
N PRO A 143 -2.38 21.78 -3.86
CA PRO A 143 -1.57 22.89 -3.39
C PRO A 143 -0.45 22.42 -2.44
N LYS A 144 0.74 23.03 -2.53
CA LYS A 144 1.93 22.62 -1.77
C LYS A 144 1.70 22.45 -0.26
N LYS A 145 0.83 23.29 0.33
CA LYS A 145 0.47 23.20 1.75
C LYS A 145 -0.24 21.87 2.05
N VAL A 146 -1.27 21.55 1.27
CA VAL A 146 -2.05 20.31 1.38
C VAL A 146 -1.15 19.09 1.14
N VAL A 147 -0.26 19.16 0.15
CA VAL A 147 0.71 18.10 -0.13
C VAL A 147 1.61 17.86 1.08
N ALA A 148 2.17 18.91 1.68
CA ALA A 148 3.03 18.78 2.85
C ALA A 148 2.28 18.17 4.05
N GLU A 149 1.08 18.67 4.35
CA GLU A 149 0.23 18.18 5.45
C GLU A 149 -0.14 16.70 5.25
N SER A 150 -0.52 16.31 4.03
CA SER A 150 -0.88 14.92 3.73
C SER A 150 0.33 13.98 3.77
N LEU A 151 1.51 14.43 3.31
CA LEU A 151 2.73 13.63 3.37
C LEU A 151 3.20 13.39 4.81
N ASP A 152 3.11 14.41 5.67
CA ASP A 152 3.43 14.28 7.09
C ASP A 152 2.43 13.37 7.80
N ALA A 153 1.12 13.54 7.58
CA ALA A 153 0.08 12.67 8.15
C ALA A 153 0.24 11.20 7.68
N MET A 154 0.51 10.99 6.39
CA MET A 154 0.75 9.66 5.82
C MET A 154 1.98 9.02 6.45
N LYS A 155 3.04 9.80 6.64
CA LYS A 155 4.27 9.34 7.30
C LYS A 155 4.00 8.90 8.72
N ASP A 156 3.32 9.72 9.51
CA ASP A 156 3.04 9.41 10.91
C ASP A 156 2.20 8.14 11.04
N ALA A 157 1.13 8.02 10.25
CA ALA A 157 0.31 6.81 10.19
C ALA A 157 1.16 5.58 9.79
N CYS A 158 1.92 5.66 8.70
CA CYS A 158 2.68 4.51 8.24
C CYS A 158 3.73 4.06 9.27
N PHE A 159 4.46 4.98 9.91
CA PHE A 159 5.45 4.61 10.93
C PHE A 159 4.81 4.06 12.21
N GLU A 160 3.66 4.62 12.63
CA GLU A 160 2.92 4.08 13.76
C GLU A 160 2.52 2.62 13.50
N PHE A 161 1.87 2.36 12.37
CA PHE A 161 1.37 1.02 12.06
C PHE A 161 2.47 0.04 11.66
N ALA A 162 3.58 0.50 11.09
CA ALA A 162 4.78 -0.32 10.93
C ALA A 162 5.29 -0.80 12.28
N SER A 163 5.39 0.09 13.27
CA SER A 163 5.87 -0.24 14.61
C SER A 163 4.88 -1.17 15.33
N ARG A 164 3.58 -0.90 15.23
CA ARG A 164 2.52 -1.72 15.85
C ARG A 164 2.35 -3.09 15.22
N SER A 165 2.73 -3.26 13.95
CA SER A 165 2.69 -4.56 13.28
C SER A 165 3.56 -5.61 13.98
N GLY A 166 4.59 -5.16 14.72
CA GLY A 166 5.52 -6.06 15.38
C GLY A 166 6.25 -6.98 14.40
N LEU A 167 6.37 -6.58 13.12
CA LEU A 167 7.01 -7.39 12.09
C LEU A 167 8.48 -7.64 12.45
N THR A 168 8.84 -8.90 12.63
CA THR A 168 10.21 -9.37 12.82
C THR A 168 10.53 -10.45 11.79
N VAL A 169 11.82 -10.68 11.52
CA VAL A 169 12.28 -11.78 10.68
C VAL A 169 13.16 -12.70 11.51
N SER A 170 12.82 -13.99 11.53
CA SER A 170 13.60 -15.08 12.13
C SER A 170 14.24 -15.96 11.05
N ILE A 171 15.24 -16.76 11.43
CA ILE A 171 15.78 -17.82 10.58
C ILE A 171 14.69 -18.82 10.17
N ASP A 172 13.70 -19.03 11.03
CA ASP A 172 12.58 -19.96 10.79
C ASP A 172 11.64 -19.49 9.67
N ASP A 173 11.64 -18.20 9.34
CA ASP A 173 10.85 -17.66 8.21
C ASP A 173 11.44 -18.06 6.86
N VAL A 174 12.71 -18.49 6.84
CA VAL A 174 13.41 -18.96 5.63
C VAL A 174 13.03 -20.41 5.34
N LYS A 175 11.92 -20.59 4.64
CA LYS A 175 11.44 -21.92 4.23
C LYS A 175 12.33 -22.50 3.13
N THR A 176 13.14 -23.49 3.49
CA THR A 176 13.89 -24.27 2.52
C THR A 176 12.94 -25.24 1.80
N PRO A 177 12.81 -25.18 0.47
CA PRO A 177 11.92 -26.06 -0.26
C PRO A 177 12.39 -27.53 -0.14
N PRO A 178 11.46 -28.49 0.02
CA PRO A 178 11.81 -29.90 0.21
C PRO A 178 12.56 -30.49 -1.00
N GLU A 179 12.32 -29.95 -2.18
CA GLU A 179 12.92 -30.37 -3.45
C GLU A 179 14.37 -29.87 -3.64
N LYS A 180 14.89 -29.02 -2.73
CA LYS A 180 16.22 -28.40 -2.87
C LYS A 180 17.32 -29.42 -3.16
N VAL A 181 17.34 -30.54 -2.45
CA VAL A 181 18.37 -31.59 -2.62
C VAL A 181 18.28 -32.22 -4.01
N ALA A 182 17.08 -32.55 -4.47
CA ALA A 182 16.87 -33.14 -5.80
C ALA A 182 17.30 -32.17 -6.93
N ILE A 183 16.98 -30.88 -6.79
CA ILE A 183 17.41 -29.84 -7.74
C ILE A 183 18.94 -29.75 -7.78
N LEU A 184 19.61 -29.73 -6.63
CA LEU A 184 21.07 -29.68 -6.55
C LEU A 184 21.71 -30.92 -7.19
N ASP A 185 21.25 -32.11 -6.85
CA ASP A 185 21.77 -33.38 -7.38
C ASP A 185 21.62 -33.47 -8.91
N GLU A 186 20.51 -32.96 -9.47
CA GLU A 186 20.29 -32.93 -10.91
C GLU A 186 21.30 -32.01 -11.60
N HIS A 187 21.54 -30.82 -11.03
CA HIS A 187 22.47 -29.84 -11.59
C HIS A 187 23.94 -30.26 -11.42
N GLU A 188 24.30 -30.91 -10.32
CA GLU A 188 25.63 -31.52 -10.14
C GLU A 188 25.89 -32.59 -11.21
N LYS A 189 24.94 -33.50 -11.45
CA LYS A 189 25.05 -34.51 -12.52
C LYS A 189 25.15 -33.90 -13.92
N ARG A 190 24.52 -32.74 -14.14
CA ARG A 190 24.64 -32.01 -15.42
C ARG A 190 26.00 -31.35 -15.55
N ALA A 191 26.53 -30.76 -14.47
CA ALA A 191 27.85 -30.14 -14.46
C ALA A 191 28.95 -31.18 -14.70
N GLU A 192 28.88 -32.35 -14.05
CA GLU A 192 29.82 -33.45 -14.26
C GLU A 192 29.88 -33.90 -15.73
N LYS A 193 28.75 -33.90 -16.45
CA LYS A 193 28.70 -34.24 -17.88
C LYS A 193 29.37 -33.20 -18.78
N VAL A 194 29.43 -31.94 -18.35
CA VAL A 194 30.06 -30.85 -19.09
C VAL A 194 31.55 -30.74 -18.76
N GLU A 195 31.92 -30.98 -17.49
CA GLU A 195 33.32 -31.00 -17.04
C GLU A 195 34.06 -32.30 -17.37
N ALA A 196 33.33 -33.37 -17.70
CA ALA A 196 33.92 -34.57 -18.29
C ALA A 196 34.78 -34.14 -19.49
N PRO A 197 36.10 -34.41 -19.48
CA PRO A 197 37.01 -33.89 -20.49
C PRO A 197 36.52 -34.30 -21.87
N VAL A 198 36.14 -33.30 -22.69
CA VAL A 198 36.02 -33.48 -24.14
C VAL A 198 37.34 -34.12 -24.57
N PRO A 199 37.33 -35.31 -25.19
CA PRO A 199 38.56 -35.92 -25.64
C PRO A 199 39.29 -34.91 -26.54
N GLN A 200 40.43 -34.40 -26.07
CA GLN A 200 41.40 -33.69 -26.92
C GLN A 200 41.91 -34.72 -27.93
N GLY A 201 41.15 -34.88 -29.01
CA GLY A 201 41.31 -36.02 -29.89
C GLY A 201 40.95 -35.76 -31.34
N HIS A 202 40.71 -34.51 -31.78
CA HIS A 202 40.61 -34.20 -33.21
C HIS A 202 41.12 -32.78 -33.54
N HIS A 203 42.35 -32.47 -33.15
CA HIS A 203 43.17 -31.49 -33.86
C HIS A 203 44.54 -32.11 -34.11
N HIS A 204 44.62 -32.99 -35.12
CA HIS A 204 45.74 -33.12 -36.06
C HIS A 204 45.50 -34.28 -37.03
N ARG A 205 45.86 -34.05 -38.30
CA ARG A 205 45.70 -34.85 -39.54
C ARG A 205 44.41 -34.49 -40.29
N TRP A 206 44.41 -33.76 -41.41
CA TRP A 206 45.41 -33.60 -42.48
C TRP A 206 45.51 -32.14 -42.94
#